data_AF-I3CPL5-F1
#
_entry.id   AF-I3CPL5-F1
#
_cell.length_a   1.000
_cell.length_b   1.000
_cell.length_c   1.000
_cell.angle_alpha   90.00
_cell.angle_beta   90.00
_cell.angle_gamma   90.00
#
_symmetry.space_group_name_H-M   'P 1'
#
loop_
_entity.id
_entity.type
_entity.pdbx_description
1 polymer ?
#
loop_
_entity_poly.entity_id
_entity_poly.type
_entity_poly.pdbx_seq_one_letter_code
_entity_poly.pdbx_strand_id
1 'polypeptide(L)' 'MSTLMKEITYRCQNVDCGHTFVATLEISRTVSLSAMPNPEVSLPISPRAYLAPQGTGTA' A
#
# COMPACT_ATOMS: atom_id res chain seq x y z
N MET A 1 -10.88 8.53 -8.84
CA MET A 1 -9.82 8.11 -7.89
C MET A 1 -9.91 6.61 -7.73
N SER A 2 -8.79 5.89 -7.77
CA SER A 2 -8.79 4.43 -7.56
C SER A 2 -9.21 4.12 -6.12
N THR A 3 -9.81 2.95 -5.87
CA THR A 3 -10.17 2.49 -4.50
C THR A 3 -8.95 2.34 -3.59
N LEU A 4 -7.76 2.35 -4.18
CA LEU A 4 -6.46 2.19 -3.55
C LEU A 4 -5.75 3.53 -3.34
N MET A 5 -6.39 4.64 -3.69
CA MET A 5 -5.85 5.98 -3.50
C MET A 5 -6.47 6.60 -2.24
N LYS A 6 -5.62 7.19 -1.41
CA LYS A 6 -6.01 7.96 -0.23
C LYS A 6 -5.49 9.39 -0.34
N GLU A 7 -6.30 10.32 0.10
CA GLU A 7 -5.88 11.71 0.29
C GLU A 7 -5.39 11.91 1.72
N ILE A 8 -4.33 12.70 1.86
CA ILE A 8 -3.73 13.02 3.14
C ILE A 8 -3.56 14.54 3.18
N THR A 9 -4.22 15.17 4.14
CA THR A 9 -4.04 16.59 4.40
C THR A 9 -2.82 16.81 5.28
N TYR A 10 -1.87 17.59 4.78
CA TYR A 10 -0.67 17.99 5.47
C TYR A 10 -0.71 19.48 5.76
N ARG A 11 -0.05 19.86 6.85
CA ARG A 11 0.25 21.24 7.21
C ARG A 11 1.75 21.45 7.17
N CYS A 12 2.19 22.61 6.71
CA CYS A 12 3.60 22.98 6.74
C CYS A 12 4.17 22.87 8.16
N GLN A 13 5.42 22.43 8.29
CA GLN A 13 6.09 22.34 9.59
C GLN A 13 6.27 23.71 10.24
N ASN A 14 6.55 24.74 9.43
CA ASN A 14 6.48 26.11 9.90
C ASN A 14 5.01 26.52 10.04
N VAL A 15 4.55 26.54 11.30
CA VAL A 15 3.17 26.85 11.65
C VAL A 15 2.74 28.25 11.26
N ASP A 16 3.68 29.21 11.25
CA ASP A 16 3.40 30.62 11.00
C ASP A 16 3.14 30.90 9.52
N CYS A 17 3.56 30.00 8.62
CA CYS A 17 3.29 30.18 7.19
C CYS A 17 1.83 29.87 6.81
N GLY A 18 1.08 29.18 7.68
CA GLY A 18 -0.35 28.86 7.48
C GLY A 18 -0.67 27.92 6.32
N HIS A 19 0.33 27.42 5.59
CA HIS A 19 0.12 26.63 4.39
C HIS A 19 -0.32 25.20 4.70
N THR A 20 -1.41 24.78 4.05
CA THR A 20 -2.00 23.44 4.16
C THR A 20 -2.19 22.89 2.74
N PHE A 21 -1.83 21.64 2.52
CA PHE A 21 -1.87 21.01 1.20
C PHE A 21 -2.35 19.56 1.31
N VAL A 22 -2.89 19.04 0.22
CA VAL A 22 -3.34 17.64 0.12
C VAL A 22 -2.34 16.89 -0.75
N ALA A 23 -1.85 15.77 -0.24
CA ALA A 23 -1.09 14.81 -1.00
C ALA A 23 -1.90 13.52 -1.19
N THR A 24 -1.56 12.78 -2.23
CA THR A 24 -2.24 11.54 -2.59
C THR A 24 -1.28 10.37 -2.40
N LEU A 25 -1.79 9.27 -1.84
CA LEU A 25 -1.05 8.03 -1.62
C LEU A 25 -1.78 6.92 -2.34
N GLU A 26 -1.08 6.21 -3.22
CA GLU A 26 -1.64 5.07 -3.97
C GLU A 26 -0.91 3.77 -3.60
N ILE A 27 -1.67 2.72 -3.28
CA ILE A 27 -1.10 1.37 -3.11
C ILE A 27 -0.72 0.80 -4.48
N SER A 28 0.57 0.51 -4.67
CA SER A 28 1.10 0.03 -5.97
C SER A 28 1.19 -1.48 -6.10
N ARG A 29 1.53 -2.21 -5.03
CA ARG A 29 1.75 -3.67 -5.08
C ARG A 29 1.71 -4.35 -3.71
N THR A 30 1.47 -5.65 -3.71
CA THR A 30 1.53 -6.53 -2.53
C THR A 30 2.96 -6.97 -2.25
N VAL A 31 3.50 -6.63 -1.07
CA VAL A 31 4.85 -7.04 -0.63
C VAL A 31 4.84 -8.27 0.29
N SER A 32 3.70 -8.56 0.89
CA SER A 32 3.44 -9.77 1.68
C SER A 32 1.98 -10.15 1.47
N LEU A 33 1.69 -11.44 1.29
CA LEU A 33 0.32 -11.90 1.04
C LEU A 33 -0.56 -11.69 2.28
N SER A 34 -1.79 -11.24 2.06
CA SER A 34 -2.81 -11.19 3.12
C SER A 34 -3.34 -12.60 3.38
N ALA A 35 -3.51 -12.97 4.65
CA ALA A 35 -4.21 -14.19 5.04
C ALA A 35 -5.72 -14.11 4.81
N MET A 36 -6.27 -12.90 4.66
CA MET A 36 -7.69 -12.65 4.36
C MET A 36 -7.78 -11.58 3.26
N PRO A 37 -7.67 -11.96 1.98
CA PRO A 37 -7.71 -11.02 0.87
C PRO A 37 -9.12 -10.48 0.64
N ASN A 38 -9.23 -9.17 0.35
CA ASN A 38 -10.47 -8.60 -0.17
C ASN A 38 -10.54 -8.90 -1.68
N PRO A 39 -11.55 -9.64 -2.18
CA PRO A 39 -11.67 -9.98 -3.60
C PRO A 39 -11.91 -8.77 -4.52
N GLU A 40 -12.36 -7.65 -3.98
CA GLU A 40 -12.55 -6.40 -4.75
C GLU A 40 -11.24 -5.65 -4.99
N VAL A 41 -10.14 -6.07 -4.34
CA VAL A 41 -8.82 -5.43 -4.44
C VAL A 41 -7.87 -6.35 -5.20
N SER A 42 -7.55 -5.97 -6.43
CA SER A 42 -6.52 -6.63 -7.25
C SER A 42 -5.27 -5.76 -7.32
N LEU A 43 -4.18 -6.25 -6.73
CA LEU A 43 -2.87 -5.59 -6.70
C LEU A 43 -1.82 -6.54 -7.28
N PRO A 44 -0.86 -6.04 -8.10
CA PRO A 44 0.25 -6.86 -8.53
C PRO A 44 1.08 -7.30 -7.32
N ILE A 45 1.59 -8.53 -7.34
CA ILE A 45 2.44 -9.06 -6.26
C ILE A 45 3.90 -8.73 -6.58
N SER A 46 4.65 -8.26 -5.59
CA SER A 46 6.08 -7.98 -5.76
C SER A 46 6.86 -9.27 -6.05
N PRO A 47 7.87 -9.25 -6.94
CA PRO A 47 8.63 -10.46 -7.30
C PRO A 47 9.24 -11.17 -6.08
N ARG A 48 9.68 -10.40 -5.08
CA ARG A 48 10.25 -10.93 -3.84
C ARG A 48 9.25 -11.70 -2.99
N ALA A 49 7.97 -11.32 -3.02
CA ALA A 49 6.91 -12.01 -2.28
C ALA A 49 6.59 -13.39 -2.90
N TYR A 50 6.78 -13.54 -4.22
CA TYR A 50 6.61 -14.83 -4.90
C TYR A 50 7.73 -15.84 -4.56
N LEU A 51 8.92 -15.35 -4.23
CA LEU A 51 10.10 -16.16 -3.93
C LEU A 51 10.20 -16.60 -2.46
N ALA A 52 9.31 -16.13 -1.58
CA ALA A 52 9.22 -16.67 -0.23
C ALA A 52 8.87 -18.17 -0.36
N PRO A 53 9.68 -19.10 0.19
CA PRO A 53 9.52 -20.52 -0.06
C PRO A 53 8.12 -20.94 0.36
N GLN A 54 7.32 -21.41 -0.61
CA GLN A 54 6.18 -22.26 -0.32
C GLN A 54 6.74 -23.39 0.54
N GLY A 55 6.29 -23.48 1.79
CA GLY A 55 6.89 -24.37 2.77
C GLY A 55 7.19 -25.73 2.16
N THR A 56 8.42 -26.19 2.35
CA THR A 56 8.82 -27.57 2.11
C THR A 56 7.97 -28.47 3.00
N GLY A 57 6.76 -28.80 2.55
CA GLY A 57 5.98 -29.93 3.03
C GLY A 57 6.61 -31.19 2.46
N THR A 58 7.72 -31.62 3.04
CA THR A 58 8.20 -32.99 2.88
C THR A 58 7.22 -33.92 3.59
N ALA A 59 6.88 -34.98 2.87
CA ALA A 59 5.93 -36.05 3.17
C ALA A 59 6.09 -36.73 4.54
#